data_AF-A0A522PN63-F1
#
_entry.id   AF-A0A522PN63-F1
#
_cell.length_a   1.000
_cell.length_b   1.000
_cell.length_c   1.000
_cell.angle_alpha   90.00
_cell.angle_beta   90.00
_cell.angle_gamma   90.00
#
_symmetry.space_group_name_H-M   'P 1'
#
loop_
_entity.id
_entity.type
_entity.pdbx_description
1 polymer ?
#
loop_
_entity_poly.entity_id
_entity_poly.type
_entity_poly.pdbx_seq_one_letter_code
_entity_poly.pdbx_strand_id
1 'polypeptide(L)'
;MLATPLLAAARPASAQTANSLSFVLHAAFFSLEAKQPTLVDPQVFVEEDGAPGGVGPQNITHASGLRPAQLMDPPGSALFAANGTPLGFTLQTWAAAQGSVNLAPEGGGTHVAARFVRLIPNGRYSLFENHFAPEGVSFSPLDGTGTRNSFTSAADGTATIVLTAPGAVTHANAVLLVYHSDGKDHGIQRGSVGVTAHHQLIARP
;
A
#
# COMPACT_ATOMS: atom_id res chain seq x y z
N MET A 1 -42.43 15.90 -50.06
CA MET A 1 -41.91 16.12 -48.70
C MET A 1 -40.80 15.11 -48.48
N LEU A 2 -39.54 15.55 -48.49
CA LEU A 2 -38.37 14.70 -48.22
C LEU A 2 -37.96 14.91 -46.77
N ALA A 3 -37.95 13.83 -45.98
CA ALA A 3 -37.49 13.84 -44.60
C ALA A 3 -35.98 13.59 -44.57
N THR A 4 -35.23 14.58 -44.08
CA THR A 4 -33.80 14.50 -43.83
C THR A 4 -33.54 13.79 -42.50
N PRO A 5 -32.69 12.75 -42.42
CA PRO A 5 -32.34 12.17 -41.14
C PRO A 5 -31.32 13.06 -40.41
N LEU A 6 -31.60 13.39 -39.15
CA LEU A 6 -30.62 13.98 -38.23
C LEU A 6 -29.62 12.88 -37.85
N LEU A 7 -28.36 13.01 -38.28
CA LEU A 7 -27.25 12.26 -37.67
C LEU A 7 -27.04 12.81 -36.25
N ALA A 8 -27.31 11.99 -35.24
CA ALA A 8 -26.86 12.25 -33.88
C ALA A 8 -25.33 12.12 -33.84
N ALA A 9 -24.62 13.24 -33.66
CA ALA A 9 -23.19 13.24 -33.44
C ALA A 9 -22.88 12.53 -32.11
N ALA A 10 -22.21 11.38 -32.17
CA ALA A 10 -21.63 10.76 -31.00
C ALA A 10 -20.57 11.71 -30.42
N ARG A 11 -20.80 12.19 -29.19
CA ARG A 11 -19.77 12.91 -28.44
C ARG A 11 -18.58 11.98 -28.24
N PRO A 12 -17.34 12.40 -28.54
CA PRO A 12 -16.18 11.61 -28.15
C PRO A 12 -16.19 11.50 -26.63
N ALA A 13 -16.17 10.27 -26.11
CA ALA A 13 -15.86 10.04 -24.72
C ALA A 13 -14.47 10.63 -24.46
N SER A 14 -14.35 11.58 -23.53
CA SER A 14 -13.06 12.10 -23.11
C SER A 14 -12.19 10.92 -22.69
N ALA A 15 -11.14 10.63 -23.45
CA ALA A 15 -10.12 9.66 -23.06
C ALA A 15 -9.44 10.24 -21.82
N GLN A 16 -9.86 9.79 -20.64
CA GLN A 16 -9.22 10.16 -19.38
C GLN A 16 -7.78 9.63 -19.45
N THR A 17 -6.82 10.55 -19.36
CA THR A 17 -5.41 10.30 -19.63
C THR A 17 -4.84 9.31 -18.60
N ALA A 18 -3.98 8.41 -19.05
CA ALA A 18 -3.23 7.55 -18.13
C ALA A 18 -2.43 8.41 -17.14
N ASN A 19 -2.48 8.07 -15.87
CA ASN A 19 -1.79 8.77 -14.79
C ASN A 19 -0.66 7.89 -14.24
N SER A 20 0.57 8.39 -14.29
CA SER A 20 1.75 7.73 -13.73
C SER A 20 2.08 8.34 -12.37
N LEU A 21 2.10 7.50 -11.33
CA LEU A 21 2.37 7.90 -9.96
C LEU A 21 3.61 7.17 -9.42
N SER A 22 4.38 7.88 -8.61
CA SER A 22 5.43 7.26 -7.79
C SER A 22 4.83 6.84 -6.45
N PHE A 23 5.19 5.65 -5.99
CA PHE A 23 4.92 5.27 -4.61
C PHE A 23 5.85 6.03 -3.66
N VAL A 24 5.33 6.37 -2.49
CA VAL A 24 6.10 6.85 -1.34
C VAL A 24 6.02 5.84 -0.20
N LEU A 25 6.95 5.91 0.76
CA LEU A 25 6.86 5.13 1.98
C LEU A 25 5.56 5.47 2.74
N HIS A 26 4.81 4.44 3.12
CA HIS A 26 3.59 4.60 3.89
C HIS A 26 3.85 5.32 5.22
N ALA A 27 5.00 5.07 5.88
CA ALA A 27 5.43 5.78 7.08
C ALA A 27 5.46 7.31 6.90
N ALA A 28 6.04 7.77 5.79
CA ALA A 28 6.14 9.21 5.49
C ALA A 28 4.77 9.80 5.20
N PHE A 29 3.95 9.13 4.37
CA PHE A 29 2.58 9.54 4.08
C PHE A 29 1.74 9.63 5.37
N PHE A 30 1.73 8.57 6.17
CA PHE A 30 0.98 8.51 7.43
C PHE A 30 1.40 9.62 8.38
N SER A 31 2.71 9.80 8.58
CA SER A 31 3.23 10.79 9.53
C SER A 31 2.84 12.21 9.15
N LEU A 32 2.85 12.54 7.86
CA LEU A 32 2.42 13.85 7.38
C LEU A 32 0.91 14.07 7.55
N GLU A 33 0.09 13.09 7.15
CA GLU A 33 -1.37 13.15 7.27
C GLU A 33 -1.82 13.24 8.74
N ALA A 34 -1.22 12.42 9.61
CA ALA A 34 -1.52 12.39 11.04
C ALA A 34 -0.79 13.50 11.82
N LYS A 35 -0.03 14.37 11.16
CA LYS A 35 0.75 15.47 11.76
C LYS A 35 1.62 15.00 12.93
N GLN A 36 2.26 13.84 12.75
CA GLN A 36 3.16 13.30 13.75
C GLN A 36 4.35 14.25 13.95
N PRO A 37 4.82 14.43 15.20
CA PRO A 37 5.97 15.30 15.47
C PRO A 37 7.28 14.76 14.87
N THR A 38 7.34 13.46 14.62
CA THR A 38 8.44 12.76 13.95
C THR A 38 7.90 11.80 12.90
N LEU A 39 8.73 11.45 11.90
CA LEU A 39 8.34 10.48 10.88
C LEU A 39 8.41 9.06 11.47
N VAL A 40 7.25 8.54 11.86
CA VAL A 40 7.06 7.21 12.43
C VAL A 40 6.49 6.27 11.37
N ASP A 41 7.01 5.06 11.32
CA ASP A 41 6.36 3.95 10.65
C ASP A 41 5.39 3.26 11.62
N PRO A 42 4.07 3.33 11.39
CA PRO A 42 3.11 2.69 12.28
C PRO A 42 3.10 1.16 12.15
N GLN A 43 3.74 0.58 11.13
CA GLN A 43 3.57 -0.82 10.75
C GLN A 43 4.70 -1.74 11.23
N VAL A 44 5.87 -1.19 11.56
CA VAL A 44 7.05 -1.95 11.99
C VAL A 44 7.64 -1.33 13.24
N PHE A 45 8.26 -2.16 14.06
CA PHE A 45 8.70 -1.81 15.41
C PHE A 45 10.20 -2.05 15.56
N VAL A 46 10.81 -1.29 16.46
CA VAL A 46 12.18 -1.50 16.93
C VAL A 46 12.17 -1.75 18.44
N GLU A 47 13.21 -2.41 18.93
CA GLU A 47 13.41 -2.57 20.37
C GLU A 47 13.73 -1.24 21.03
N GLU A 48 13.16 -1.03 22.22
CA GLU A 48 13.49 0.08 23.10
C GLU A 48 13.32 -0.38 24.56
N ASP A 49 14.44 -0.38 25.28
CA ASP A 49 14.49 -0.83 26.67
C ASP A 49 13.53 -0.02 27.55
N GLY A 50 12.63 -0.72 28.24
CA GLY A 50 11.65 -0.11 29.14
C GLY A 50 10.46 0.55 28.44
N ALA A 51 10.34 0.46 27.10
CA ALA A 51 9.14 0.91 26.41
C ALA A 51 7.90 0.14 26.89
N PRO A 52 6.83 0.82 27.33
CA PRO A 52 5.61 0.13 27.73
C PRO A 52 4.92 -0.48 26.50
N GLY A 53 4.31 -1.65 26.68
CA GLY A 53 3.36 -2.16 25.69
C GLY A 53 2.11 -1.28 25.67
N GLY A 54 1.42 -1.22 24.54
CA GLY A 54 0.28 -0.31 24.41
C GLY A 54 -0.38 -0.34 23.05
N VAL A 55 -1.19 0.68 22.79
CA VAL A 55 -1.84 0.89 21.49
C VAL A 55 -1.12 2.04 20.81
N GLY A 56 -0.44 1.72 19.72
CA GLY A 56 0.29 2.67 18.89
C GLY A 56 -0.60 3.33 17.83
N PRO A 57 0.04 4.06 16.90
CA PRO A 57 -0.63 4.63 15.74
C PRO A 57 -1.45 3.61 14.94
N GLN A 58 -2.50 4.08 14.26
CA GLN A 58 -3.46 3.23 13.53
C GLN A 58 -4.12 2.13 14.39
N ASN A 59 -4.18 2.35 15.70
CA ASN A 59 -4.79 1.44 16.68
C ASN A 59 -4.13 0.05 16.73
N ILE A 60 -2.82 -0.02 16.48
CA ILE A 60 -2.05 -1.27 16.49
C ILE A 60 -1.55 -1.53 17.91
N THR A 61 -2.02 -2.62 18.54
CA THR A 61 -1.51 -3.07 19.83
C THR A 61 -0.12 -3.68 19.68
N HIS A 62 0.84 -3.25 20.51
CA HIS A 62 2.21 -3.75 20.51
C HIS A 62 2.67 -4.20 21.89
N ALA A 63 3.61 -5.15 21.89
CA ALA A 63 4.26 -5.68 23.08
C ALA A 63 5.14 -4.62 23.78
N SER A 64 5.42 -4.84 25.06
CA SER A 64 6.42 -4.07 25.81
C SER A 64 7.83 -4.33 25.28
N GLY A 65 8.72 -3.35 25.45
CA GLY A 65 10.07 -3.38 24.91
C GLY A 65 10.13 -3.02 23.42
N LEU A 66 9.00 -2.65 22.82
CA LEU A 66 8.90 -2.23 21.43
C LEU A 66 8.27 -0.84 21.35
N ARG A 67 8.76 -0.06 20.38
CA ARG A 67 8.08 1.15 19.91
C ARG A 67 7.97 1.15 18.39
N PRO A 68 7.01 1.89 17.81
CA PRO A 68 7.01 2.14 16.37
C PRO A 68 8.37 2.65 15.89
N ALA A 69 8.83 2.13 14.76
CA ALA A 69 10.08 2.56 14.16
C ALA A 69 9.98 4.02 13.73
N GLN A 70 11.07 4.77 13.87
CA GLN A 70 11.20 6.12 13.32
C GLN A 70 12.08 6.07 12.08
N LEU A 71 11.77 6.84 11.05
CA LEU A 71 12.59 6.89 9.84
C LEU A 71 14.02 7.43 10.08
N MET A 72 14.25 8.05 11.24
CA MET A 72 15.55 8.54 11.71
C MET A 72 16.28 7.58 12.65
N ASP A 73 15.70 6.42 12.98
CA ASP A 73 16.42 5.39 13.72
C ASP A 73 17.65 4.92 12.94
N PRO A 74 18.65 4.30 13.62
CA PRO A 74 19.80 3.75 12.94
C PRO A 74 19.42 2.85 11.75
N PRO A 75 20.03 3.00 10.56
CA PRO A 75 19.65 2.22 9.37
C PRO A 75 19.74 0.69 9.58
N GLY A 76 20.65 0.26 10.46
CA GLY A 76 20.86 -1.15 10.82
C GLY A 76 19.92 -1.70 11.89
N SER A 77 18.98 -0.90 12.42
CA SER A 77 18.02 -1.36 13.42
C SER A 77 17.21 -2.54 12.88
N ALA A 78 17.19 -3.64 13.65
CA ALA A 78 16.35 -4.80 13.34
C ALA A 78 14.87 -4.42 13.50
N LEU A 79 14.03 -4.92 12.60
CA LEU A 79 12.60 -4.67 12.65
C LEU A 79 11.81 -5.86 13.17
N PHE A 80 10.73 -5.54 13.87
CA PHE A 80 9.82 -6.47 14.50
C PHE A 80 8.37 -6.17 14.10
N ALA A 81 7.54 -7.21 14.09
CA ALA A 81 6.10 -7.07 14.16
C ALA A 81 5.68 -6.57 15.56
N ALA A 82 4.46 -6.08 15.68
CA ALA A 82 3.93 -5.51 16.91
C ALA A 82 3.93 -6.50 18.10
N ASN A 83 3.86 -7.80 17.82
CA ASN A 83 3.92 -8.86 18.84
C ASN A 83 5.36 -9.30 19.20
N GLY A 84 6.39 -8.62 18.69
CA GLY A 84 7.81 -8.95 18.92
C GLY A 84 8.39 -10.03 18.02
N THR A 85 7.65 -10.48 17.00
CA THR A 85 8.22 -11.41 16.01
C THR A 85 9.25 -10.67 15.16
N PRO A 86 10.51 -11.15 15.07
CA PRO A 86 11.51 -10.54 14.18
C PRO A 86 11.09 -10.65 12.72
N LEU A 87 11.22 -9.57 11.95
CA LEU A 87 10.92 -9.56 10.53
C LEU A 87 12.09 -10.03 9.65
N GLY A 88 13.29 -10.14 10.23
CA GLY A 88 14.47 -10.69 9.55
C GLY A 88 15.18 -9.73 8.61
N PHE A 89 14.87 -8.43 8.66
CA PHE A 89 15.53 -7.37 7.90
C PHE A 89 15.63 -6.09 8.73
N THR A 90 16.39 -5.12 8.22
CA THR A 90 16.63 -3.85 8.91
C THR A 90 15.71 -2.74 8.42
N LEU A 91 15.68 -1.63 9.16
CA LEU A 91 14.99 -0.41 8.76
C LEU A 91 15.44 0.09 7.39
N GLN A 92 16.75 0.08 7.09
CA GLN A 92 17.26 0.49 5.79
C GLN A 92 16.70 -0.38 4.66
N THR A 93 16.65 -1.70 4.84
CA THR A 93 16.10 -2.62 3.83
C THR A 93 14.61 -2.37 3.62
N TRP A 94 13.85 -2.18 4.70
CA TRP A 94 12.42 -1.87 4.63
C TRP A 94 12.13 -0.54 3.93
N ALA A 95 12.86 0.52 4.30
CA ALA A 95 12.68 1.87 3.76
C ALA A 95 13.24 2.04 2.34
N ALA A 96 14.05 1.11 1.84
CA ALA A 96 14.64 1.18 0.51
C ALA A 96 13.67 0.85 -0.64
N ALA A 97 12.50 0.26 -0.32
CA ALA A 97 11.48 -0.13 -1.30
C ALA A 97 11.00 1.07 -2.12
N GLN A 98 10.85 0.86 -3.43
CA GLN A 98 10.39 1.88 -4.37
C GLN A 98 9.40 1.25 -5.35
N GLY A 99 8.53 2.08 -5.90
CA GLY A 99 7.66 1.65 -6.98
C GLY A 99 7.07 2.79 -7.77
N SER A 100 6.46 2.42 -8.90
CA SER A 100 5.58 3.29 -9.67
C SER A 100 4.34 2.51 -10.09
N VAL A 101 3.26 3.24 -10.37
CA VAL A 101 2.02 2.68 -10.90
C VAL A 101 1.50 3.55 -12.05
N ASN A 102 1.08 2.88 -13.12
CA ASN A 102 0.34 3.49 -14.21
C ASN A 102 -1.13 3.10 -14.06
N LEU A 103 -1.99 4.10 -14.02
CA LEU A 103 -3.44 3.98 -13.92
C LEU A 103 -4.06 4.45 -15.23
N ALA A 104 -4.79 3.58 -15.92
CA ALA A 104 -5.49 3.92 -17.16
C ALA A 104 -6.95 3.46 -17.09
N PRO A 105 -7.92 4.24 -17.58
CA PRO A 105 -9.31 3.78 -17.64
C PRO A 105 -9.45 2.51 -18.48
N GLU A 106 -10.22 1.53 -18.00
CA GLU A 106 -10.48 0.28 -18.72
C GLU A 106 -11.88 -0.24 -18.37
N GLY A 107 -12.78 -0.32 -19.35
CA GLY A 107 -14.06 -1.05 -19.19
C GLY A 107 -14.96 -0.59 -18.03
N GLY A 108 -14.90 0.68 -17.63
CA GLY A 108 -15.61 1.22 -16.46
C GLY A 108 -14.84 1.14 -15.13
N GLY A 109 -13.69 0.46 -15.13
CA GLY A 109 -12.72 0.42 -14.04
C GLY A 109 -11.39 1.06 -14.41
N THR A 110 -10.31 0.59 -13.78
CA THR A 110 -8.94 1.09 -13.99
C THR A 110 -7.99 -0.08 -14.26
N HIS A 111 -7.33 -0.07 -15.41
CA HIS A 111 -6.14 -0.88 -15.66
C HIS A 111 -4.99 -0.35 -14.80
N VAL A 112 -4.44 -1.23 -13.96
CA VAL A 112 -3.34 -0.93 -13.05
C VAL A 112 -2.12 -1.73 -13.47
N ALA A 113 -1.02 -1.04 -13.78
CA ALA A 113 0.29 -1.67 -13.97
C ALA A 113 1.30 -1.07 -13.00
N ALA A 114 1.71 -1.85 -12.01
CA ALA A 114 2.66 -1.43 -10.98
C ALA A 114 3.99 -2.18 -11.10
N ARG A 115 5.09 -1.47 -10.89
CA ARG A 115 6.45 -2.01 -10.87
C ARG A 115 7.14 -1.61 -9.57
N PHE A 116 7.84 -2.55 -8.97
CA PHE A 116 8.56 -2.36 -7.73
C PHE A 116 10.02 -2.80 -7.83
N VAL A 117 10.87 -2.17 -7.03
CA VAL A 117 12.28 -2.52 -6.85
C VAL A 117 12.65 -2.40 -5.38
N ARG A 118 13.68 -3.14 -4.96
CA ARG A 118 14.19 -3.15 -3.57
C ARG A 118 13.09 -3.53 -2.55
N LEU A 119 12.13 -4.34 -2.97
CA LEU A 119 11.25 -5.06 -2.04
C LEU A 119 12.07 -6.06 -1.23
N ILE A 120 11.51 -6.55 -0.13
CA ILE A 120 12.08 -7.68 0.60
C ILE A 120 12.16 -8.87 -0.37
N PRO A 121 13.34 -9.45 -0.64
CA PRO A 121 13.48 -10.55 -1.60
C PRO A 121 12.63 -11.76 -1.24
N ASN A 122 11.97 -12.36 -2.23
CA ASN A 122 11.05 -13.48 -2.06
C ASN A 122 9.89 -13.19 -1.07
N GLY A 123 9.65 -11.91 -0.75
CA GLY A 123 8.58 -11.47 0.13
C GLY A 123 7.21 -11.64 -0.51
N ARG A 124 6.20 -11.92 0.30
CA ARG A 124 4.80 -11.99 -0.14
C ARG A 124 4.14 -10.62 0.01
N TYR A 125 3.44 -10.19 -1.02
CA TYR A 125 2.84 -8.86 -1.10
C TYR A 125 1.43 -8.91 -1.65
N SER A 126 0.67 -7.85 -1.40
CA SER A 126 -0.61 -7.61 -2.06
C SER A 126 -0.90 -6.13 -2.25
N LEU A 127 -1.74 -5.81 -3.24
CA LEU A 127 -2.27 -4.47 -3.47
C LEU A 127 -3.70 -4.31 -2.93
N PHE A 128 -3.92 -3.19 -2.25
CA PHE A 128 -5.22 -2.76 -1.75
C PHE A 128 -5.51 -1.35 -2.24
N GLU A 129 -6.79 -1.03 -2.38
CA GLU A 129 -7.27 0.32 -2.46
C GLU A 129 -7.56 0.82 -1.04
N ASN A 130 -7.01 1.98 -0.72
CA ASN A 130 -7.22 2.70 0.52
C ASN A 130 -8.22 3.83 0.27
N HIS A 131 -9.39 3.80 0.91
CA HIS A 131 -10.49 4.73 0.71
C HIS A 131 -10.50 5.77 1.84
N PHE A 132 -10.38 7.04 1.50
CA PHE A 132 -10.42 8.14 2.47
C PHE A 132 -11.81 8.78 2.49
N ALA A 133 -12.63 8.42 3.48
CA ALA A 133 -13.98 8.94 3.65
C ALA A 133 -14.12 9.72 4.98
N PRO A 134 -15.12 10.61 5.11
CA PRO A 134 -15.41 11.31 6.37
C PRO A 134 -15.64 10.36 7.56
N GLU A 135 -16.19 9.18 7.31
CA GLU A 135 -16.47 8.14 8.31
C GLU A 135 -15.21 7.38 8.73
N GLY A 136 -14.10 7.58 8.03
CA GLY A 136 -12.81 6.97 8.31
C GLY A 136 -12.17 6.33 7.09
N VAL A 137 -11.10 5.59 7.37
CA VAL A 137 -10.30 4.93 6.35
C VAL A 137 -10.75 3.48 6.20
N SER A 138 -11.08 3.06 4.97
CA SER A 138 -11.47 1.68 4.68
C SER A 138 -10.63 1.10 3.54
N PHE A 139 -10.66 -0.22 3.36
CA PHE A 139 -9.76 -0.91 2.44
C PHE A 139 -10.51 -2.00 1.68
N SER A 140 -10.23 -2.10 0.39
CA SER A 140 -10.67 -3.21 -0.47
C SER A 140 -9.47 -3.77 -1.23
N PRO A 141 -9.46 -5.07 -1.58
CA PRO A 141 -8.43 -5.58 -2.49
C PRO A 141 -8.50 -4.80 -3.80
N LEU A 142 -7.34 -4.48 -4.39
CA LEU A 142 -7.31 -3.56 -5.54
C LEU A 142 -8.04 -4.14 -6.77
N ASP A 143 -8.06 -5.46 -6.92
CA ASP A 143 -8.82 -6.16 -7.97
C ASP A 143 -10.31 -6.36 -7.63
N GLY A 144 -10.78 -5.83 -6.49
CA GLY A 144 -12.15 -5.96 -5.98
C GLY A 144 -12.52 -7.32 -5.39
N THR A 145 -11.76 -8.38 -5.67
CA THR A 145 -12.13 -9.77 -5.32
C THR A 145 -11.15 -10.46 -4.38
N GLY A 146 -9.92 -9.95 -4.28
CA GLY A 146 -8.85 -10.54 -3.47
C GLY A 146 -8.26 -11.80 -4.09
N THR A 147 -8.36 -12.00 -5.40
CA THR A 147 -7.92 -13.25 -6.06
C THR A 147 -6.67 -13.08 -6.90
N ARG A 148 -6.41 -11.86 -7.38
CA ARG A 148 -5.28 -11.52 -8.25
C ARG A 148 -4.47 -10.33 -7.73
N ASN A 149 -4.73 -9.88 -6.50
CA ASN A 149 -4.06 -8.72 -5.91
C ASN A 149 -2.74 -9.07 -5.22
N SER A 150 -2.39 -10.35 -5.07
CA SER A 150 -1.17 -10.81 -4.43
C SER A 150 -0.07 -11.22 -5.40
N PHE A 151 1.18 -11.08 -4.97
CA PHE A 151 2.37 -11.50 -5.71
C PHE A 151 3.57 -11.76 -4.78
N THR A 152 4.56 -12.48 -5.28
CA THR A 152 5.86 -12.65 -4.61
C THR A 152 6.92 -11.84 -5.34
N SER A 153 7.74 -11.10 -4.60
CA SER A 153 8.90 -10.41 -5.20
C SER A 153 9.95 -11.43 -5.64
N ALA A 154 10.70 -11.10 -6.68
CA ALA A 154 11.83 -11.91 -7.12
C ALA A 154 12.97 -11.86 -6.09
N ALA A 155 13.95 -12.76 -6.25
CA ALA A 155 15.13 -12.84 -5.39
C ALA A 155 16.01 -11.57 -5.43
N ASP A 156 15.88 -10.74 -6.45
CA ASP A 156 16.55 -9.43 -6.57
C ASP A 156 15.73 -8.26 -5.98
N GLY A 157 14.57 -8.56 -5.37
CA GLY A 157 13.67 -7.56 -4.80
C GLY A 157 12.84 -6.81 -5.84
N THR A 158 12.76 -7.27 -7.09
CA THR A 158 11.89 -6.70 -8.11
C THR A 158 10.52 -7.38 -8.14
N ALA A 159 9.49 -6.66 -8.60
CA ALA A 159 8.19 -7.24 -8.90
C ALA A 159 7.44 -6.40 -9.94
N THR A 160 6.52 -7.03 -10.66
CA THR A 160 5.55 -6.35 -11.52
C THR A 160 4.21 -7.04 -11.36
N ILE A 161 3.14 -6.26 -11.25
CA ILE A 161 1.77 -6.76 -11.19
C ILE A 161 0.88 -5.93 -12.11
N VAL A 162 0.02 -6.62 -12.84
CA VAL A 162 -0.98 -6.02 -13.73
C VAL A 162 -2.34 -6.60 -13.38
N LEU A 163 -3.31 -5.73 -13.12
CA LEU A 163 -4.69 -6.11 -12.79
C LEU A 163 -5.66 -5.01 -13.21
N THR A 164 -6.95 -5.32 -13.16
CA THR A 164 -8.02 -4.34 -13.36
C THR A 164 -8.72 -4.10 -12.03
N ALA A 165 -8.74 -2.84 -11.58
CA ALA A 165 -9.57 -2.40 -10.47
C ALA A 165 -11.01 -2.18 -10.97
N PRO A 166 -12.04 -2.55 -10.19
CA PRO A 166 -13.44 -2.47 -10.64
C PRO A 166 -13.96 -1.03 -10.76
N GLY A 167 -13.30 -0.06 -10.12
CA GLY A 167 -13.66 1.35 -10.14
C GLY A 167 -12.52 2.25 -10.60
N ALA A 168 -12.81 3.55 -10.66
CA ALA A 168 -11.80 4.57 -10.91
C ALA A 168 -10.94 4.80 -9.66
N VAL A 169 -9.62 4.69 -9.79
CA VAL A 169 -8.69 5.10 -8.73
C VAL A 169 -8.47 6.61 -8.85
N THR A 170 -9.01 7.37 -7.90
CA THR A 170 -8.98 8.86 -7.88
C THR A 170 -8.25 9.39 -6.65
N HIS A 171 -8.13 10.71 -6.49
CA HIS A 171 -7.56 11.31 -5.27
C HIS A 171 -8.32 10.94 -3.98
N ALA A 172 -9.57 10.46 -4.08
CA ALA A 172 -10.33 9.98 -2.92
C ALA A 172 -9.77 8.66 -2.38
N ASN A 173 -8.96 7.96 -3.19
CA ASN A 173 -8.41 6.65 -2.89
C ASN A 173 -6.89 6.62 -3.13
N ALA A 174 -6.21 5.59 -2.66
CA ALA A 174 -4.81 5.35 -2.95
C ALA A 174 -4.51 3.87 -3.18
N VAL A 175 -3.52 3.59 -4.02
CA VAL A 175 -2.96 2.24 -4.16
C VAL A 175 -2.00 1.99 -3.01
N LEU A 176 -2.24 0.92 -2.25
CA LEU A 176 -1.46 0.53 -1.08
C LEU A 176 -0.78 -0.81 -1.32
N LEU A 177 0.54 -0.85 -1.14
CA LEU A 177 1.32 -2.09 -1.10
C LEU A 177 1.44 -2.58 0.35
N VAL A 178 1.05 -3.82 0.57
CA VAL A 178 1.12 -4.50 1.87
C VAL A 178 2.10 -5.67 1.77
N TYR A 179 3.08 -5.70 2.68
CA TYR A 179 3.97 -6.85 2.90
C TYR A 179 3.34 -7.82 3.89
N HIS A 180 3.39 -9.12 3.60
CA HIS A 180 2.88 -10.20 4.45
C HIS A 180 4.04 -10.99 5.05
N SER A 181 4.33 -10.72 6.33
CA SER A 181 5.44 -11.35 7.06
C SER A 181 5.21 -12.83 7.37
N ASP A 182 3.95 -13.29 7.31
CA ASP A 182 3.59 -14.71 7.43
C ASP A 182 3.67 -15.49 6.10
N GLY A 183 4.01 -14.81 5.00
CA GLY A 183 4.16 -15.42 3.68
C GLY A 183 2.84 -15.85 3.01
N LYS A 184 1.69 -15.42 3.52
CA LYS A 184 0.37 -15.87 3.04
C LYS A 184 -0.36 -14.83 2.20
N ASP A 185 -1.32 -15.32 1.41
CA ASP A 185 -2.39 -14.49 0.88
C ASP A 185 -3.51 -14.34 1.91
N HIS A 186 -4.04 -13.14 2.02
CA HIS A 186 -5.17 -12.81 2.89
C HIS A 186 -6.45 -12.49 2.10
N GLY A 187 -6.37 -12.57 0.76
CA GLY A 187 -7.50 -12.41 -0.16
C GLY A 187 -8.20 -11.06 -0.02
N ILE A 188 -9.47 -11.09 0.40
CA ILE A 188 -10.30 -9.88 0.60
C ILE A 188 -9.78 -9.03 1.76
N GLN A 189 -9.13 -9.65 2.75
CA GLN A 189 -8.58 -8.95 3.90
C GLN A 189 -7.09 -8.69 3.70
N ARG A 190 -6.55 -7.67 4.37
CA ARG A 190 -5.10 -7.41 4.38
C ARG A 190 -4.33 -8.37 5.29
N GLY A 191 -5.00 -9.06 6.21
CA GLY A 191 -4.38 -9.76 7.32
C GLY A 191 -4.34 -8.91 8.60
N SER A 192 -3.66 -9.40 9.63
CA SER A 192 -3.55 -8.73 10.93
C SER A 192 -2.53 -7.59 10.85
N VAL A 193 -3.03 -6.35 10.74
CA VAL A 193 -2.21 -5.13 10.59
C VAL A 193 -1.22 -4.99 11.75
N GLY A 194 0.04 -4.72 11.41
CA GLY A 194 1.15 -4.60 12.35
C GLY A 194 1.70 -5.95 12.86
N VAL A 195 1.01 -7.07 12.62
CA VAL A 195 1.43 -8.40 13.06
C VAL A 195 1.88 -9.26 11.88
N THR A 196 0.97 -9.57 10.96
CA THR A 196 1.27 -10.34 9.75
C THR A 196 1.24 -9.48 8.49
N ALA A 197 0.60 -8.31 8.55
CA ALA A 197 0.40 -7.41 7.42
C ALA A 197 1.00 -6.03 7.73
N HIS A 198 1.88 -5.54 6.86
CA HIS A 198 2.63 -4.31 7.06
C HIS A 198 2.49 -3.42 5.82
N HIS A 199 1.86 -2.26 5.95
CA HIS A 199 1.76 -1.31 4.85
C HIS A 199 3.12 -0.68 4.55
N GLN A 200 3.67 -0.93 3.36
CA GLN A 200 5.02 -0.46 3.02
C GLN A 200 4.99 0.79 2.15
N LEU A 201 4.23 0.76 1.06
CA LEU A 201 4.21 1.83 0.06
C LEU A 201 2.77 2.28 -0.22
N ILE A 202 2.61 3.55 -0.56
CA ILE A 202 1.34 4.13 -0.98
C ILE A 202 1.52 5.08 -2.16
N ALA A 203 0.60 5.06 -3.12
CA ALA A 203 0.54 5.99 -4.25
C ALA A 203 -0.88 6.58 -4.33
N ARG A 204 -0.99 7.89 -4.22
CA ARG A 204 -2.27 8.62 -4.26
C ARG A 204 -2.26 9.59 -5.45
N PRO A 205 -3.25 9.53 -6.36
CA PRO A 205 -3.41 10.50 -7.45
C PRO A 205 -3.63 11.94 -6.98
#